data_AF-A0A803QUE8-F1
#
_entry.id   AF-A0A803QUE8-F1
#
_cell.length_a   1.000
_cell.length_b   1.000
_cell.length_c   1.000
_cell.angle_alpha   90.00
_cell.angle_beta   90.00
_cell.angle_gamma   90.00
#
_symmetry.space_group_name_H-M   'P 1'
#
loop_
_entity.id
_entity.type
_entity.pdbx_description
1 polymer ?
#
loop_
_entity_poly.entity_id
_entity_poly.type
_entity_poly.pdbx_seq_one_letter_code
_entity_poly.pdbx_strand_id
1 'polypeptide(L)'
;MNIGRMWSPTLLTSIVVMYPNPDVLCNTRIKFGAFMDAIKSMDFDYVASGHYANVVHSCTNQVDDDSILELSQDMVKDQTYFLSHLSQVQLKRLIFPLGCISKEEVRKLATQFDLPNKDRKDSQGICFLGKIKFSEFVARHIGEEEGVILEAETGDFLGKHRGFWFYTIGQRQGLRLPGGPWYVVEKDVKNNVVFASRNYFSFDKRRRIFRVGSLRWLSRLGTDQTCHLQCKVRHGPGFYNCSLTMESGEGCDEDVAVVQLSEDDQGLAAGQFAAFYQGKTCLGSGVILESWDDKGFPVCAKARNCKNRR
;
A
#
# COMPACT_ATOMS: atom_id res chain seq x y z
N MET A 1 -9.85 23.05 -9.22
CA MET A 1 -9.14 22.59 -8.01
C MET A 1 -7.70 22.29 -8.36
N ASN A 2 -6.76 22.96 -7.70
CA ASN A 2 -5.33 22.78 -7.97
C ASN A 2 -4.83 21.56 -7.17
N ILE A 3 -4.69 20.41 -7.81
CA ILE A 3 -4.28 19.13 -7.19
C ILE A 3 -2.98 19.29 -6.38
N GLY A 4 -2.11 20.24 -6.76
CA GLY A 4 -0.87 20.57 -6.05
C GLY A 4 -1.04 21.19 -4.65
N ARG A 5 -2.21 21.76 -4.31
CA ARG A 5 -2.48 22.26 -2.94
C ARG A 5 -2.98 21.19 -1.97
N MET A 6 -3.28 19.99 -2.46
CA MET A 6 -3.83 18.90 -1.65
C MET A 6 -2.76 18.08 -0.94
N TRP A 7 -1.49 18.33 -1.26
CA TRP A 7 -0.35 17.67 -0.65
C TRP A 7 0.52 18.75 0.00
N SER A 8 0.42 18.93 1.31
CA SER A 8 1.44 19.70 2.00
C SER A 8 2.78 18.97 1.85
N PRO A 9 3.91 19.69 1.78
CA PRO A 9 5.23 19.05 1.73
C PRO A 9 5.40 18.01 2.85
N THR A 10 4.87 18.28 4.04
CA THR A 10 4.89 17.37 5.18
C THR A 10 4.09 16.09 4.94
N LEU A 11 2.87 16.18 4.37
CA LEU A 11 2.07 15.01 4.05
C LEU A 11 2.73 14.18 2.95
N LEU A 12 3.32 14.85 1.96
CA LEU A 12 4.00 14.20 0.83
C LEU A 12 5.29 13.51 1.28
N THR A 13 6.06 14.12 2.19
CA THR A 13 7.21 13.50 2.84
C THR A 13 6.79 12.28 3.64
N SER A 14 5.76 12.38 4.49
CA SER A 14 5.25 11.23 5.25
C SER A 14 4.79 10.08 4.34
N ILE A 15 4.12 10.40 3.23
CA ILE A 15 3.61 9.40 2.29
C ILE A 15 4.75 8.73 1.51
N VAL A 16 5.71 9.49 1.00
CA VAL A 16 6.82 8.95 0.22
C VAL A 16 7.83 8.21 1.10
N VAL A 17 8.03 8.68 2.34
CA VAL A 17 9.00 8.09 3.29
C VAL A 17 8.43 6.86 3.98
N MET A 18 7.17 6.89 4.41
CA MET A 18 6.56 5.82 5.22
C MET A 18 5.60 4.91 4.45
N TYR A 19 5.05 5.30 3.30
CA TYR A 19 3.96 4.57 2.64
C TYR A 19 4.25 4.30 1.15
N PRO A 20 4.92 3.19 0.81
CA PRO A 20 5.23 2.80 -0.56
C PRO A 20 4.02 2.51 -1.46
N ASN A 21 2.77 2.55 -0.95
CA ASN A 21 1.56 2.46 -1.75
C ASN A 21 0.72 3.76 -1.74
N PRO A 22 1.03 4.71 -2.64
CA PRO A 22 0.33 5.99 -2.70
C PRO A 22 -1.11 5.89 -3.20
N ASP A 23 -1.48 4.79 -3.88
CA ASP A 23 -2.83 4.65 -4.45
C ASP A 23 -3.89 4.33 -3.38
N VAL A 24 -3.55 3.53 -2.35
CA VAL A 24 -4.42 3.33 -1.17
C VAL A 24 -4.74 4.67 -0.52
N LEU A 25 -3.72 5.49 -0.28
CA LEU A 25 -3.87 6.80 0.35
C LEU A 25 -4.59 7.80 -0.56
N CYS A 26 -4.36 7.76 -1.86
CA CYS A 26 -5.10 8.56 -2.84
C CYS A 26 -6.60 8.25 -2.75
N ASN A 27 -6.99 6.98 -2.66
CA ASN A 27 -8.40 6.63 -2.49
C ASN A 27 -8.96 7.19 -1.17
N THR A 28 -8.28 6.95 -0.05
CA THR A 28 -8.76 7.38 1.28
C THR A 28 -8.76 8.89 1.48
N ARG A 29 -7.77 9.64 0.96
CA ARG A 29 -7.60 11.07 1.25
C ARG A 29 -8.08 11.97 0.13
N ILE A 30 -8.00 11.52 -1.12
CA ILE A 30 -8.24 12.36 -2.32
C ILE A 30 -9.58 11.99 -2.95
N LYS A 31 -9.70 10.78 -3.52
CA LYS A 31 -10.88 10.38 -4.29
C LYS A 31 -12.15 10.27 -3.44
N PHE A 32 -12.02 9.77 -2.22
CA PHE A 32 -13.14 9.59 -1.30
C PHE A 32 -12.96 10.40 0.00
N GLY A 33 -11.92 11.23 0.08
CA GLY A 33 -11.74 12.21 1.15
C GLY A 33 -12.12 13.60 0.64
N ALA A 34 -11.14 14.35 0.17
CA ALA A 34 -11.30 15.72 -0.29
C ALA A 34 -12.40 15.92 -1.34
N PHE A 35 -12.58 14.96 -2.26
CA PHE A 35 -13.69 15.02 -3.23
C PHE A 35 -15.06 14.92 -2.54
N MET A 36 -15.23 14.00 -1.59
CA MET A 36 -16.48 13.84 -0.84
C MET A 36 -16.78 15.06 0.04
N ASP A 37 -15.73 15.66 0.62
CA ASP A 37 -15.86 16.92 1.37
C ASP A 37 -16.32 18.08 0.46
N ALA A 38 -15.77 18.16 -0.75
CA ALA A 38 -16.12 19.21 -1.71
C ALA A 38 -17.57 19.15 -2.19
N ILE A 39 -18.14 17.95 -2.29
CA ILE A 39 -19.54 17.75 -2.72
C ILE A 39 -20.49 17.59 -1.52
N LYS A 40 -20.01 17.77 -0.28
CA LYS A 40 -20.81 17.53 0.93
C LYS A 40 -22.05 18.43 1.03
N SER A 41 -21.99 19.63 0.45
CA SER A 41 -23.13 20.56 0.41
C SER A 41 -24.10 20.29 -0.75
N MET A 42 -23.82 19.31 -1.59
CA MET A 42 -24.68 18.91 -2.71
C MET A 42 -25.51 17.68 -2.32
N ASP A 43 -26.70 17.58 -2.88
CA ASP A 43 -27.67 16.55 -2.56
C ASP A 43 -27.46 15.30 -3.44
N PHE A 44 -26.40 14.54 -3.14
CA PHE A 44 -26.09 13.28 -3.81
C PHE A 44 -26.10 12.12 -2.82
N ASP A 45 -26.90 11.09 -3.14
CA ASP A 45 -27.01 9.86 -2.36
C ASP A 45 -25.69 9.07 -2.40
N TYR A 46 -25.14 8.87 -3.61
CA TYR A 46 -23.97 8.04 -3.84
C TYR A 46 -22.96 8.66 -4.80
N VAL A 47 -21.70 8.27 -4.63
CA VAL A 47 -20.58 8.57 -5.53
C VAL A 47 -20.21 7.29 -6.29
N ALA A 48 -20.33 7.33 -7.61
CA ALA A 48 -19.88 6.27 -8.47
C ALA A 48 -18.41 6.44 -8.87
N SER A 49 -17.66 5.34 -8.93
CA SER A 49 -16.35 5.34 -9.57
C SER A 49 -16.10 4.06 -10.36
N GLY A 50 -15.22 4.14 -11.35
CA GLY A 50 -14.84 3.00 -12.20
C GLY A 50 -13.86 2.04 -11.54
N HIS A 51 -13.91 1.86 -10.21
CA HIS A 51 -13.11 0.84 -9.55
C HIS A 51 -13.73 -0.54 -9.79
N TYR A 52 -12.87 -1.54 -9.99
CA TYR A 52 -13.27 -2.95 -10.02
C TYR A 52 -13.33 -3.46 -8.59
N ALA A 53 -14.46 -3.23 -7.93
CA ALA A 53 -14.81 -3.76 -6.61
C ALA A 53 -16.35 -3.74 -6.51
N ASN A 54 -16.92 -4.39 -5.49
CA ASN A 54 -18.35 -4.32 -5.24
C ASN A 54 -18.63 -3.75 -3.85
N VAL A 55 -19.70 -2.97 -3.71
CA VAL A 55 -20.19 -2.50 -2.39
C VAL A 55 -21.59 -3.03 -2.21
N VAL A 56 -21.81 -3.77 -1.13
CA VAL A 56 -23.12 -4.24 -0.71
C VAL A 56 -23.58 -3.39 0.45
N HIS A 57 -24.60 -2.57 0.22
CA HIS A 57 -25.27 -1.83 1.28
C HIS A 57 -26.30 -2.73 1.96
N SER A 58 -26.42 -2.66 3.28
CA SER A 58 -27.46 -3.41 3.98
C SER A 58 -28.85 -2.95 3.52
N CYS A 59 -29.73 -3.92 3.36
CA CYS A 59 -31.11 -3.75 2.94
C CYS A 59 -32.09 -3.57 4.11
N THR A 60 -31.60 -3.62 5.36
CA THR A 60 -32.44 -3.30 6.51
C THR A 60 -32.51 -1.79 6.66
N ASN A 61 -33.71 -1.23 6.84
CA ASN A 61 -33.92 0.21 7.12
C ASN A 61 -33.41 0.63 8.52
N GLN A 62 -32.48 -0.12 9.11
CA GLN A 62 -31.80 0.27 10.34
C GLN A 62 -30.62 1.17 9.96
N VAL A 63 -30.60 2.36 10.53
CA VAL A 63 -29.67 3.46 10.21
C VAL A 63 -28.19 3.10 10.46
N ASP A 64 -27.92 1.96 11.11
CA ASP A 64 -26.62 1.63 11.67
C ASP A 64 -25.91 0.41 11.05
N ASP A 65 -26.47 -0.20 10.00
CA ASP A 65 -25.79 -1.33 9.36
C ASP A 65 -24.59 -0.90 8.51
N ASP A 66 -23.49 -1.64 8.62
CA ASP A 66 -22.24 -1.39 7.89
C ASP A 66 -22.37 -1.81 6.42
N SER A 67 -21.72 -1.06 5.52
CA SER A 67 -21.60 -1.47 4.11
C SER A 67 -20.43 -2.44 3.95
N ILE A 68 -20.59 -3.42 3.06
CA ILE A 68 -19.60 -4.48 2.85
C ILE A 68 -18.85 -4.21 1.55
N LEU A 69 -17.51 -4.24 1.61
CA LEU A 69 -16.66 -4.18 0.43
C LEU A 69 -16.35 -5.61 -0.03
N GLU A 70 -16.65 -5.94 -1.28
CA GLU A 70 -16.42 -7.26 -1.85
C GLU A 70 -15.50 -7.22 -3.07
N LEU A 71 -14.82 -8.35 -3.31
CA LEU A 71 -14.04 -8.60 -4.52
C LEU A 71 -14.88 -8.39 -5.77
N SER A 72 -14.26 -7.83 -6.82
CA SER A 72 -14.92 -7.78 -8.12
C SER A 72 -15.01 -9.16 -8.78
N GLN A 73 -15.91 -9.30 -9.74
CA GLN A 73 -16.00 -10.50 -10.59
C GLN A 73 -14.70 -10.75 -11.39
N ASP A 74 -13.99 -9.68 -11.77
CA ASP A 74 -12.69 -9.76 -12.46
C ASP A 74 -11.54 -9.80 -11.45
N MET A 75 -11.16 -10.99 -11.00
CA MET A 75 -10.09 -11.18 -10.01
C MET A 75 -8.72 -10.65 -10.43
N VAL A 76 -8.48 -10.48 -11.74
CA VAL A 76 -7.22 -9.92 -12.26
C VAL A 76 -7.23 -8.40 -12.12
N LYS A 77 -8.39 -7.76 -12.29
CA LYS A 77 -8.56 -6.31 -12.17
C LYS A 77 -9.09 -5.85 -10.82
N ASP A 78 -9.38 -6.77 -9.90
CA ASP A 78 -9.86 -6.50 -8.55
C ASP A 78 -9.03 -5.41 -7.83
N GLN A 79 -9.71 -4.37 -7.40
CA GLN A 79 -9.13 -3.18 -6.79
C GLN A 79 -9.50 -3.02 -5.32
N THR A 80 -10.14 -4.01 -4.70
CA THR A 80 -10.47 -3.98 -3.26
C THR A 80 -9.25 -3.71 -2.38
N TYR A 81 -8.07 -4.21 -2.76
CA TYR A 81 -6.81 -3.93 -2.05
C TYR A 81 -6.50 -2.44 -1.92
N PHE A 82 -6.82 -1.63 -2.93
CA PHE A 82 -6.62 -0.18 -2.87
C PHE A 82 -7.73 0.56 -2.11
N LEU A 83 -8.83 -0.12 -1.80
CA LEU A 83 -10.02 0.40 -1.14
C LEU A 83 -10.16 -0.12 0.29
N SER A 84 -9.29 -1.06 0.71
CA SER A 84 -9.36 -1.74 2.02
C SER A 84 -9.13 -0.83 3.21
N HIS A 85 -8.65 0.40 2.97
CA HIS A 85 -8.34 1.40 4.00
C HIS A 85 -9.32 2.60 3.99
N LEU A 86 -10.48 2.44 3.34
CA LEU A 86 -11.58 3.40 3.46
C LEU A 86 -12.23 3.31 4.85
N SER A 87 -12.88 4.39 5.29
CA SER A 87 -13.75 4.33 6.47
C SER A 87 -15.16 3.89 6.09
N GLN A 88 -15.95 3.42 7.06
CA GLN A 88 -17.36 3.12 6.82
C GLN A 88 -18.16 4.33 6.34
N VAL A 89 -17.87 5.52 6.86
CA VAL A 89 -18.50 6.77 6.39
C VAL A 89 -18.23 7.02 4.90
N GLN A 90 -17.03 6.68 4.43
CA GLN A 90 -16.72 6.74 3.00
C GLN A 90 -17.49 5.66 2.26
N LEU A 91 -17.33 4.39 2.67
CA LEU A 91 -17.88 3.22 1.98
C LEU A 91 -19.41 3.26 1.82
N LYS A 92 -20.15 3.72 2.83
CA LYS A 92 -21.63 3.86 2.81
C LYS A 92 -22.14 4.75 1.68
N ARG A 93 -21.31 5.63 1.12
CA ARG A 93 -21.68 6.56 0.04
C ARG A 93 -21.11 6.16 -1.32
N LEU A 94 -20.51 4.97 -1.47
CA LEU A 94 -19.86 4.57 -2.72
C LEU A 94 -20.63 3.48 -3.45
N ILE A 95 -20.66 3.60 -4.78
CA ILE A 95 -21.08 2.52 -5.67
C ILE A 95 -19.99 2.26 -6.72
N PHE A 96 -19.82 1.00 -7.11
CA PHE A 96 -18.82 0.57 -8.08
C PHE A 96 -19.47 -0.24 -9.22
N PRO A 97 -19.98 0.43 -10.27
CA PRO A 97 -20.73 -0.24 -11.34
C PRO A 97 -19.94 -1.28 -12.13
N LEU A 98 -18.60 -1.23 -12.08
CA LEU A 98 -17.74 -2.17 -12.79
C LEU A 98 -17.45 -3.46 -11.98
N GLY A 99 -17.93 -3.56 -10.74
CA GLY A 99 -17.69 -4.72 -9.87
C GLY A 99 -18.25 -6.03 -10.41
N CYS A 100 -19.32 -5.98 -11.21
CA CYS A 100 -20.06 -7.13 -11.72
C CYS A 100 -19.79 -7.46 -13.19
N ILE A 101 -18.78 -6.84 -13.82
CA ILE A 101 -18.45 -7.07 -15.23
C ILE A 101 -16.94 -7.15 -15.42
N SER A 102 -16.52 -8.00 -16.34
CA SER A 102 -15.11 -8.15 -16.70
C SER A 102 -14.58 -6.92 -17.45
N LYS A 103 -13.26 -6.72 -17.42
CA LYS A 103 -12.63 -5.66 -18.22
C LYS A 103 -12.89 -5.80 -19.71
N GLU A 104 -12.97 -7.04 -20.20
CA GLU A 104 -13.29 -7.33 -21.60
C GLU A 104 -14.70 -6.87 -21.96
N GLU A 105 -15.69 -7.17 -21.13
CA GLU A 105 -17.08 -6.71 -21.30
C GLU A 105 -17.18 -5.19 -21.25
N VAL A 106 -16.47 -4.52 -20.34
CA VAL A 106 -16.41 -3.05 -20.29
C VAL A 106 -15.90 -2.47 -21.61
N ARG A 107 -14.89 -3.09 -22.24
CA ARG A 107 -14.36 -2.65 -23.55
C ARG A 107 -15.35 -2.90 -24.68
N LYS A 108 -16.06 -4.03 -24.66
CA LYS A 108 -17.13 -4.33 -25.63
C LYS A 108 -18.26 -3.30 -25.52
N LEU A 109 -18.74 -3.02 -24.31
CA LEU A 109 -19.77 -2.00 -24.05
C LEU A 109 -19.31 -0.61 -24.47
N ALA A 110 -18.08 -0.21 -24.13
CA ALA A 110 -17.54 1.09 -24.53
C ALA A 110 -17.45 1.24 -26.05
N THR A 111 -17.18 0.15 -26.78
CA THR A 111 -17.17 0.12 -28.24
C THR A 111 -18.59 0.19 -28.81
N GLN A 112 -19.51 -0.58 -28.24
CA GLN A 112 -20.92 -0.62 -28.63
C GLN A 112 -21.62 0.74 -28.44
N PHE A 113 -21.31 1.44 -27.35
CA PHE A 113 -21.84 2.78 -27.07
C PHE A 113 -21.04 3.92 -27.72
N ASP A 114 -20.02 3.59 -28.52
CA ASP A 114 -19.15 4.53 -29.21
C ASP A 114 -18.55 5.62 -28.31
N LEU A 115 -18.07 5.22 -27.12
CA LEU A 115 -17.52 6.17 -26.16
C LEU A 115 -16.17 6.74 -26.65
N PRO A 116 -15.90 8.06 -26.49
CA PRO A 116 -14.66 8.69 -26.96
C PRO A 116 -13.37 8.08 -26.40
N ASN A 117 -13.45 7.41 -25.25
CA ASN A 117 -12.31 6.79 -24.56
C ASN A 117 -12.20 5.27 -24.78
N LYS A 118 -13.01 4.67 -25.67
CA LYS A 118 -13.07 3.21 -25.89
C LYS A 118 -11.71 2.57 -26.20
N ASP A 119 -10.85 3.28 -26.92
CA ASP A 119 -9.50 2.81 -27.34
C ASP A 119 -8.38 3.23 -26.37
N ARG A 120 -8.70 4.00 -25.32
CA ARG A 120 -7.69 4.52 -24.40
C ARG A 120 -7.07 3.37 -23.60
N LYS A 121 -5.74 3.22 -23.65
CA LYS A 121 -5.01 2.23 -22.83
C LYS A 121 -5.23 2.47 -21.33
N ASP A 122 -5.20 1.39 -20.56
CA ASP A 122 -5.27 1.45 -19.09
C ASP A 122 -4.11 2.32 -18.56
N SER A 123 -4.40 3.14 -17.55
CA SER A 123 -3.38 3.92 -16.87
C SER A 123 -2.40 2.99 -16.15
N GLN A 124 -1.10 3.22 -16.35
CA GLN A 124 -0.03 2.55 -15.61
C GLN A 124 0.68 3.58 -14.71
N GLY A 125 0.98 3.20 -13.48
CA GLY A 125 1.57 4.10 -12.47
C GLY A 125 0.53 4.79 -11.59
N ILE A 126 0.99 5.74 -10.78
CA ILE A 126 0.22 6.36 -9.70
C ILE A 126 -0.90 7.22 -10.27
N CYS A 127 -2.12 7.01 -9.77
CA CYS A 127 -3.37 7.45 -10.38
C CYS A 127 -3.43 8.96 -10.75
N PHE A 128 -2.82 9.85 -9.97
CA PHE A 128 -2.92 11.31 -10.14
C PHE A 128 -1.73 11.95 -10.87
N LEU A 129 -0.65 11.21 -11.11
CA LEU A 129 0.55 11.76 -11.76
C LEU A 129 0.45 11.78 -13.29
N GLY A 130 -0.50 11.04 -13.86
CA GLY A 130 -0.69 10.96 -15.30
C GLY A 130 0.57 10.42 -15.99
N LYS A 131 1.23 11.27 -16.79
CA LYS A 131 2.45 10.90 -17.53
C LYS A 131 3.75 11.21 -16.77
N ILE A 132 3.66 11.87 -15.61
CA ILE A 132 4.84 12.28 -14.83
C ILE A 132 5.38 11.06 -14.08
N LYS A 133 6.70 10.85 -14.13
CA LYS A 133 7.34 9.78 -13.36
C LYS A 133 7.29 10.10 -11.87
N PHE A 134 7.04 9.10 -11.03
CA PHE A 134 7.01 9.28 -9.57
C PHE A 134 8.27 9.95 -9.02
N SER A 135 9.45 9.54 -9.48
CA SER A 135 10.72 10.13 -9.07
C SER A 135 10.81 11.63 -9.40
N GLU A 136 10.24 12.06 -10.53
CA GLU A 136 10.24 13.47 -10.91
C GLU A 136 9.26 14.27 -10.05
N PHE A 137 8.09 13.70 -9.77
CA PHE A 137 7.13 14.31 -8.85
C PHE A 137 7.73 14.51 -7.46
N VAL A 138 8.36 13.47 -6.90
CA VAL A 138 9.01 13.55 -5.58
C VAL A 138 10.14 14.58 -5.57
N ALA A 139 11.01 14.58 -6.58
CA ALA A 139 12.09 15.57 -6.69
C ALA A 139 11.59 17.02 -6.74
N ARG A 140 10.45 17.27 -7.38
CA ARG A 140 9.86 18.63 -7.44
C ARG A 140 9.31 19.13 -6.11
N HIS A 141 8.90 18.24 -5.21
CA HIS A 141 8.22 18.62 -3.96
C HIS A 141 9.10 18.49 -2.72
N ILE A 142 9.94 17.45 -2.66
CA ILE A 142 10.82 17.16 -1.51
C ILE A 142 12.27 17.52 -1.85
N GLY A 143 12.62 17.62 -3.13
CA GLY A 143 13.99 17.84 -3.59
C GLY A 143 14.78 16.54 -3.73
N GLU A 144 16.08 16.69 -3.95
CA GLU A 144 17.06 15.62 -3.93
C GLU A 144 18.08 15.92 -2.82
N GLU A 145 18.44 14.91 -2.04
CA GLU A 145 19.48 15.01 -1.03
C GLU A 145 20.48 13.87 -1.23
N GLU A 146 21.70 14.22 -1.61
CA GLU A 146 22.72 13.23 -1.89
C GLU A 146 23.08 12.46 -0.61
N GLY A 147 23.04 11.13 -0.71
CA GLY A 147 23.43 10.22 0.37
C GLY A 147 24.22 9.04 -0.19
N VAL A 148 24.54 8.07 0.68
CA VAL A 148 25.44 6.97 0.33
C VAL A 148 24.71 5.62 0.33
N ILE A 149 25.13 4.75 -0.59
CA ILE A 149 24.72 3.35 -0.63
C ILE A 149 25.87 2.50 -0.07
N LEU A 150 25.59 1.72 0.97
CA LEU A 150 26.55 0.81 1.60
C LEU A 150 26.12 -0.66 1.43
N GLU A 151 27.09 -1.57 1.30
CA GLU A 151 26.81 -3.01 1.40
C GLU A 151 26.46 -3.35 2.85
N ALA A 152 25.33 -3.99 3.07
CA ALA A 152 24.82 -4.27 4.41
C ALA A 152 25.77 -5.18 5.21
N GLU A 153 26.35 -6.19 4.56
CA GLU A 153 27.22 -7.18 5.19
C GLU A 153 28.61 -6.64 5.53
N THR A 154 29.23 -5.86 4.64
CA THR A 154 30.64 -5.45 4.75
C THR A 154 30.80 -3.99 5.22
N GLY A 155 29.76 -3.18 5.05
CA GLY A 155 29.79 -1.73 5.22
C GLY A 155 30.63 -1.01 4.17
N ASP A 156 30.91 -1.67 3.05
CA ASP A 156 31.70 -1.09 1.98
C ASP A 156 30.86 -0.09 1.18
N PHE A 157 31.52 0.96 0.72
CA PHE A 157 30.89 1.99 -0.08
C PHE A 157 30.60 1.45 -1.49
N LEU A 158 29.33 1.42 -1.87
CA LEU A 158 28.89 0.95 -3.18
C LEU A 158 28.64 2.10 -4.15
N GLY A 159 28.21 3.25 -3.65
CA GLY A 159 27.93 4.41 -4.49
C GLY A 159 27.16 5.51 -3.77
N LYS A 160 26.70 6.49 -4.55
CA LYS A 160 25.87 7.59 -4.07
C LYS A 160 24.45 7.49 -4.62
N HIS A 161 23.52 8.11 -3.92
CA HIS A 161 22.13 8.21 -4.33
C HIS A 161 21.57 9.63 -4.18
N ARG A 162 20.45 9.92 -4.84
CA ARG A 162 19.81 11.25 -4.86
C ARG A 162 18.80 11.50 -3.73
N GLY A 163 18.67 10.56 -2.80
CA GLY A 163 17.82 10.65 -1.61
C GLY A 163 17.23 9.29 -1.28
N PHE A 164 17.15 8.94 0.01
CA PHE A 164 16.66 7.63 0.44
C PHE A 164 15.18 7.39 0.05
N TRP A 165 14.39 8.46 -0.14
CA TRP A 165 12.98 8.41 -0.52
C TRP A 165 12.72 7.94 -1.95
N PHE A 166 13.75 7.84 -2.79
CA PHE A 166 13.65 7.22 -4.11
C PHE A 166 13.81 5.70 -4.09
N TYR A 167 14.00 5.11 -2.90
CA TYR A 167 14.27 3.69 -2.72
C TYR A 167 13.21 3.01 -1.84
N THR A 168 12.77 1.84 -2.27
CA THR A 168 11.89 0.95 -1.51
C THR A 168 12.65 -0.30 -1.08
N ILE A 169 12.39 -0.80 0.13
CA ILE A 169 12.97 -2.08 0.58
C ILE A 169 12.54 -3.19 -0.41
N GLY A 170 13.49 -4.04 -0.81
CA GLY A 170 13.32 -5.07 -1.84
C GLY A 170 13.50 -4.57 -3.29
N GLN A 171 13.71 -3.27 -3.51
CA GLN A 171 13.95 -2.72 -4.85
C GLN A 171 15.25 -3.27 -5.46
N ARG A 172 15.16 -3.83 -6.67
CA ARG A 172 16.30 -4.30 -7.47
C ARG A 172 16.75 -3.30 -8.53
N GLN A 173 15.80 -2.65 -9.19
CA GLN A 173 16.08 -1.76 -10.32
C GLN A 173 16.44 -0.35 -9.85
N GLY A 174 17.23 0.38 -10.63
CA GLY A 174 17.53 1.80 -10.36
C GLY A 174 18.67 2.06 -9.38
N LEU A 175 19.27 1.03 -8.77
CA LEU A 175 20.46 1.15 -7.92
C LEU A 175 21.74 1.55 -8.68
N ARG A 176 21.83 1.18 -9.97
CA ARG A 176 22.99 1.48 -10.86
C ARG A 176 24.35 1.02 -10.29
N LEU A 177 24.35 -0.06 -9.51
CA LEU A 177 25.55 -0.64 -8.92
C LEU A 177 26.12 -1.78 -9.80
N PRO A 178 27.44 -1.86 -10.00
CA PRO A 178 28.08 -2.98 -10.70
C PRO A 178 28.09 -4.26 -9.85
N GLY A 179 28.27 -5.43 -10.48
CA GLY A 179 28.44 -6.71 -9.76
C GLY A 179 27.17 -7.31 -9.16
N GLY A 180 26.01 -6.99 -9.72
CA GLY A 180 24.68 -7.38 -9.20
C GLY A 180 24.33 -8.87 -9.33
N PRO A 181 23.08 -9.25 -8.95
CA PRO A 181 21.95 -8.36 -8.61
C PRO A 181 22.02 -7.81 -7.19
N TRP A 182 21.81 -6.49 -7.03
CA TRP A 182 21.67 -5.81 -5.75
C TRP A 182 20.21 -5.54 -5.41
N TYR A 183 19.90 -5.55 -4.12
CA TYR A 183 18.58 -5.22 -3.58
C TYR A 183 18.72 -4.27 -2.39
N VAL A 184 17.83 -3.29 -2.29
CA VAL A 184 17.72 -2.44 -1.09
C VAL A 184 17.20 -3.28 0.07
N VAL A 185 17.90 -3.27 1.20
CA VAL A 185 17.55 -4.12 2.35
C VAL A 185 17.09 -3.34 3.57
N GLU A 186 17.62 -2.13 3.76
CA GLU A 186 17.32 -1.26 4.89
C GLU A 186 17.59 0.19 4.49
N LYS A 187 16.96 1.15 5.17
CA LYS A 187 17.16 2.59 4.99
C LYS A 187 17.36 3.24 6.34
N ASP A 188 18.43 4.01 6.48
CA ASP A 188 18.63 4.90 7.62
C ASP A 188 18.18 6.31 7.24
N VAL A 189 16.97 6.66 7.68
CA VAL A 189 16.35 7.96 7.43
C VAL A 189 17.10 9.10 8.12
N LYS A 190 17.71 8.84 9.28
CA LYS A 190 18.39 9.89 10.07
C LYS A 190 19.71 10.29 9.43
N ASN A 191 20.43 9.32 8.87
CA ASN A 191 21.75 9.53 8.26
C ASN A 191 21.73 9.60 6.73
N ASN A 192 20.55 9.51 6.09
CA ASN A 192 20.38 9.47 4.64
C ASN A 192 21.24 8.38 3.98
N VAL A 193 21.18 7.15 4.53
CA VAL A 193 21.92 5.98 4.03
C VAL A 193 20.96 4.92 3.51
N VAL A 194 21.29 4.33 2.36
CA VAL A 194 20.60 3.15 1.83
C VAL A 194 21.52 1.94 1.93
N PHE A 195 21.05 0.87 2.57
CA PHE A 195 21.78 -0.39 2.62
C PHE A 195 21.34 -1.31 1.49
N ALA A 196 22.29 -1.91 0.79
CA ALA A 196 22.04 -2.86 -0.28
C ALA A 196 22.77 -4.19 -0.03
N SER A 197 22.21 -5.27 -0.56
CA SER A 197 22.80 -6.62 -0.48
C SER A 197 22.51 -7.42 -1.75
N ARG A 198 23.41 -8.37 -2.06
CA ARG A 198 23.21 -9.40 -3.09
C ARG A 198 22.46 -10.63 -2.56
N ASN A 199 22.43 -10.80 -1.24
CA ASN A 199 21.87 -11.95 -0.54
C ASN A 199 20.47 -11.68 0.04
N TYR A 200 19.72 -10.73 -0.53
CA TYR A 200 18.39 -10.39 -0.02
C TYR A 200 17.43 -11.60 0.06
N PHE A 201 17.56 -12.54 -0.88
CA PHE A 201 16.76 -13.75 -0.97
C PHE A 201 17.48 -15.04 -0.49
N SER A 202 18.61 -14.95 0.20
CA SER A 202 19.27 -16.17 0.72
C SER A 202 18.35 -16.89 1.73
N PHE A 203 18.36 -18.23 1.67
CA PHE A 203 17.42 -19.22 2.23
C PHE A 203 16.99 -19.06 3.72
N ASP A 204 17.69 -18.25 4.53
CA ASP A 204 17.51 -18.19 5.99
C ASP A 204 16.46 -17.18 6.50
N LYS A 205 15.65 -16.57 5.63
CA LYS A 205 14.67 -15.54 6.06
C LYS A 205 13.25 -15.90 5.65
N ARG A 206 12.66 -16.83 6.40
CA ARG A 206 11.25 -17.18 6.29
C ARG A 206 10.39 -16.05 6.86
N ARG A 207 10.10 -15.05 6.02
CA ARG A 207 9.23 -13.93 6.38
C ARG A 207 7.77 -14.35 6.32
N ARG A 208 7.28 -14.87 7.43
CA ARG A 208 5.86 -15.26 7.59
C ARG A 208 5.14 -14.51 8.70
N ILE A 209 5.85 -13.80 9.59
CA ILE A 209 5.23 -13.05 10.68
C ILE A 209 5.58 -11.57 10.56
N PHE A 210 4.59 -10.70 10.71
CA PHE A 210 4.77 -9.25 10.68
C PHE A 210 3.73 -8.54 11.55
N ARG A 211 4.08 -7.32 11.98
CA ARG A 211 3.19 -6.45 12.74
C ARG A 211 2.51 -5.46 11.81
N VAL A 212 1.24 -5.22 12.05
CA VAL A 212 0.45 -4.19 11.39
C VAL A 212 -0.05 -3.20 12.42
N GLY A 213 0.04 -1.92 12.08
CA GLY A 213 -0.51 -0.81 12.85
C GLY A 213 -1.49 -0.01 12.02
N SER A 214 -2.04 1.05 12.62
CA SER A 214 -3.08 1.88 11.99
C SER A 214 -4.20 1.03 11.38
N LEU A 215 -4.67 0.04 12.13
CA LEU A 215 -5.70 -0.89 11.66
C LEU A 215 -6.99 -0.14 11.35
N ARG A 216 -7.61 -0.49 10.22
CA ARG A 216 -8.90 0.03 9.83
C ARG A 216 -9.79 -1.11 9.35
N TRP A 217 -10.83 -1.37 10.13
CA TRP A 217 -11.83 -2.36 9.83
C TRP A 217 -13.03 -1.71 9.14
N LEU A 218 -13.46 -2.34 8.05
CA LEU A 218 -14.71 -2.03 7.35
C LEU A 218 -15.84 -2.80 8.04
N SER A 219 -15.72 -4.11 8.20
CA SER A 219 -16.71 -4.90 8.93
C SER A 219 -16.27 -5.11 10.37
N ARG A 220 -17.23 -5.16 11.30
CA ARG A 220 -16.96 -5.65 12.66
C ARG A 220 -16.44 -7.09 12.55
N LEU A 221 -15.23 -7.36 13.03
CA LEU A 221 -14.77 -8.74 13.22
C LEU A 221 -15.54 -9.33 14.40
N GLY A 222 -16.19 -10.48 14.17
CA GLY A 222 -16.56 -11.35 15.28
C GLY A 222 -15.31 -11.94 15.92
N THR A 223 -15.31 -12.12 17.25
CA THR A 223 -14.19 -12.73 17.99
C THR A 223 -13.81 -14.13 17.49
N ASP A 224 -14.75 -14.87 16.89
CA ASP A 224 -14.53 -16.19 16.27
C ASP A 224 -14.00 -16.14 14.83
N GLN A 225 -13.93 -14.96 14.20
CA GLN A 225 -13.57 -14.81 12.78
C GLN A 225 -12.05 -14.69 12.54
N THR A 226 -11.22 -14.74 13.59
CA THR A 226 -9.76 -14.54 13.52
C THR A 226 -8.99 -15.80 13.09
N CYS A 227 -9.61 -16.99 13.11
CA CYS A 227 -8.94 -18.27 12.91
C CYS A 227 -8.71 -18.67 11.44
N HIS A 228 -9.46 -18.11 10.48
CA HIS A 228 -9.37 -18.46 9.05
C HIS A 228 -9.48 -17.25 8.14
N LEU A 229 -8.54 -16.31 8.29
CA LEU A 229 -8.47 -15.12 7.45
C LEU A 229 -7.58 -15.37 6.23
N GLN A 230 -7.86 -14.62 5.18
CA GLN A 230 -6.97 -14.47 4.04
C GLN A 230 -6.43 -13.05 4.01
N CYS A 231 -5.22 -12.85 3.52
CA CYS A 231 -4.67 -11.51 3.35
C CYS A 231 -3.96 -11.32 2.01
N LYS A 232 -3.91 -10.07 1.58
CA LYS A 232 -3.06 -9.56 0.51
C LYS A 232 -2.07 -8.58 1.09
N VAL A 233 -0.79 -8.82 0.87
CA VAL A 233 0.31 -7.91 1.28
C VAL A 233 0.78 -7.00 0.13
N ARG A 234 0.23 -7.22 -1.06
CA ARG A 234 0.39 -6.39 -2.26
C ARG A 234 -0.79 -6.61 -3.21
N HIS A 235 -0.97 -5.72 -4.19
CA HIS A 235 -1.98 -5.92 -5.23
C HIS A 235 -1.62 -7.11 -6.12
N GLY A 236 -2.57 -8.05 -6.26
CA GLY A 236 -2.48 -9.20 -7.13
C GLY A 236 -3.68 -10.15 -6.93
N PRO A 237 -3.76 -11.22 -7.72
CA PRO A 237 -4.84 -12.21 -7.62
C PRO A 237 -4.64 -13.21 -6.46
N GLY A 238 -3.40 -13.39 -5.99
CA GLY A 238 -3.07 -14.34 -4.92
C GLY A 238 -3.48 -13.85 -3.54
N PHE A 239 -3.79 -14.81 -2.67
CA PHE A 239 -4.09 -14.61 -1.25
C PHE A 239 -3.20 -15.52 -0.41
N TYR A 240 -2.84 -15.06 0.78
CA TYR A 240 -2.21 -15.88 1.80
C TYR A 240 -3.22 -16.21 2.87
N ASN A 241 -3.29 -17.47 3.30
CA ASN A 241 -3.99 -17.79 4.53
C ASN A 241 -3.20 -17.21 5.70
N CYS A 242 -3.89 -16.59 6.65
CA CYS A 242 -3.25 -15.97 7.79
C CYS A 242 -4.08 -16.07 9.07
N SER A 243 -3.40 -16.03 10.21
CA SER A 243 -3.99 -15.74 11.51
C SER A 243 -3.63 -14.31 11.94
N LEU A 244 -4.54 -13.70 12.70
CA LEU A 244 -4.39 -12.36 13.25
C LEU A 244 -4.53 -12.42 14.77
N THR A 245 -3.58 -11.83 15.50
CA THR A 245 -3.61 -11.72 16.95
C THR A 245 -3.41 -10.26 17.35
N MET A 246 -4.37 -9.69 18.06
CA MET A 246 -4.28 -8.30 18.56
C MET A 246 -3.30 -8.24 19.73
N GLU A 247 -2.42 -7.24 19.73
CA GLU A 247 -1.53 -6.96 20.86
C GLU A 247 -2.19 -5.91 21.76
N SER A 248 -2.77 -6.34 22.86
CA SER A 248 -3.28 -5.44 23.91
C SER A 248 -2.12 -4.96 24.77
N GLY A 249 -1.53 -3.81 24.45
CA GLY A 249 -0.48 -3.19 25.26
C GLY A 249 -1.07 -2.21 26.29
N GLU A 250 -0.74 -2.38 27.57
CA GLU A 250 -0.94 -1.32 28.58
C GLU A 250 -0.02 -0.14 28.23
N GLY A 251 -0.56 0.89 27.57
CA GLY A 251 0.13 2.15 27.30
C GLY A 251 0.45 2.50 25.84
N CYS A 252 -0.14 1.81 24.85
CA CYS A 252 -0.05 2.22 23.44
C CYS A 252 -1.42 2.69 22.93
N ASP A 253 -1.53 3.93 22.46
CA ASP A 253 -2.75 4.57 21.93
C ASP A 253 -3.22 4.00 20.56
N GLU A 254 -2.48 3.06 19.95
CA GLU A 254 -2.83 2.48 18.65
C GLU A 254 -2.95 0.95 18.72
N ASP A 255 -4.04 0.42 18.15
CA ASP A 255 -4.25 -1.01 17.95
C ASP A 255 -3.19 -1.58 17.00
N VAL A 256 -2.30 -2.43 17.55
CA VAL A 256 -1.31 -3.20 16.80
C VAL A 256 -1.74 -4.66 16.76
N ALA A 257 -1.53 -5.33 15.62
CA ALA A 257 -1.76 -6.76 15.50
C ALA A 257 -0.58 -7.49 14.85
N VAL A 258 -0.38 -8.73 15.27
CA VAL A 258 0.56 -9.67 14.66
C VAL A 258 -0.18 -10.52 13.65
N VAL A 259 0.35 -10.56 12.43
CA VAL A 259 -0.17 -11.39 11.33
C VAL A 259 0.84 -12.51 11.06
N GLN A 260 0.36 -13.75 11.03
CA GLN A 260 1.15 -14.91 10.66
C GLN A 260 0.59 -15.54 9.38
N LEU A 261 1.41 -15.64 8.34
CA LEU A 261 1.12 -16.27 7.06
C LEU A 261 1.33 -17.79 7.12
N SER A 262 0.55 -18.53 6.34
CA SER A 262 0.74 -19.97 6.15
C SER A 262 1.99 -20.31 5.32
N GLU A 263 2.44 -19.39 4.47
CA GLU A 263 3.56 -19.53 3.56
C GLU A 263 4.54 -18.35 3.71
N ASP A 264 5.77 -18.52 3.22
CA ASP A 264 6.79 -17.47 3.28
C ASP A 264 6.61 -16.45 2.15
N ASP A 265 6.65 -15.15 2.48
CA ASP A 265 6.66 -14.08 1.48
C ASP A 265 7.82 -13.10 1.70
N GLN A 266 8.73 -13.04 0.73
CA GLN A 266 9.91 -12.17 0.76
C GLN A 266 9.60 -10.68 0.52
N GLY A 267 8.40 -10.33 0.07
CA GLY A 267 8.01 -8.95 -0.22
C GLY A 267 7.14 -8.28 0.83
N LEU A 268 7.17 -8.78 2.08
CA LEU A 268 6.72 -8.01 3.24
C LEU A 268 7.62 -6.78 3.40
N ALA A 269 7.11 -5.61 3.04
CA ALA A 269 7.83 -4.34 3.11
C ALA A 269 7.12 -3.38 4.06
N ALA A 270 7.86 -2.82 5.02
CA ALA A 270 7.35 -1.78 5.91
C ALA A 270 6.71 -0.63 5.11
N GLY A 271 5.56 -0.17 5.60
CA GLY A 271 4.73 0.86 4.98
C GLY A 271 3.76 0.37 3.90
N GLN A 272 3.89 -0.86 3.41
CA GLN A 272 2.85 -1.46 2.56
C GLN A 272 1.60 -1.76 3.40
N PHE A 273 0.48 -1.97 2.72
CA PHE A 273 -0.76 -2.36 3.37
C PHE A 273 -0.93 -3.87 3.33
N ALA A 274 -1.37 -4.44 4.46
CA ALA A 274 -1.94 -5.77 4.53
C ALA A 274 -3.46 -5.64 4.57
N ALA A 275 -4.14 -6.11 3.51
CA ALA A 275 -5.59 -6.14 3.43
C ALA A 275 -6.11 -7.53 3.82
N PHE A 276 -7.14 -7.59 4.64
CA PHE A 276 -7.70 -8.81 5.21
C PHE A 276 -9.05 -9.14 4.57
N TYR A 277 -9.28 -10.42 4.33
CA TYR A 277 -10.41 -10.94 3.61
C TYR A 277 -10.98 -12.19 4.28
N GLN A 278 -12.29 -12.37 4.11
CA GLN A 278 -12.99 -13.62 4.43
C GLN A 278 -13.87 -13.99 3.23
N GLY A 279 -13.48 -15.03 2.50
CA GLY A 279 -14.13 -15.39 1.24
C GLY A 279 -14.02 -14.24 0.23
N LYS A 280 -15.16 -13.66 -0.15
CA LYS A 280 -15.23 -12.52 -1.09
C LYS A 280 -15.21 -11.16 -0.41
N THR A 281 -15.33 -11.11 0.91
CA THR A 281 -15.48 -9.87 1.66
C THR A 281 -14.12 -9.34 2.10
N CYS A 282 -13.87 -8.06 1.84
CA CYS A 282 -12.74 -7.31 2.40
C CYS A 282 -13.13 -6.79 3.78
N LEU A 283 -12.48 -7.31 4.82
CA LEU A 283 -12.74 -6.93 6.21
C LEU A 283 -12.10 -5.58 6.57
N GLY A 284 -10.97 -5.23 5.95
CA GLY A 284 -10.22 -4.03 6.27
C GLY A 284 -8.74 -4.15 5.93
N SER A 285 -7.92 -3.25 6.48
CA SER A 285 -6.46 -3.31 6.30
C SER A 285 -5.68 -2.61 7.41
N GLY A 286 -4.41 -2.97 7.52
CA GLY A 286 -3.42 -2.28 8.35
C GLY A 286 -2.16 -1.97 7.58
N VAL A 287 -1.34 -1.10 8.15
CA VAL A 287 -0.03 -0.70 7.62
C VAL A 287 1.01 -1.63 8.22
N ILE A 288 1.81 -2.29 7.38
CA ILE A 288 2.90 -3.16 7.83
C ILE A 288 3.95 -2.27 8.51
N LEU A 289 4.18 -2.47 9.80
CA LEU A 289 5.18 -1.71 10.57
C LEU A 289 6.56 -2.34 10.37
N GLU A 290 6.74 -3.57 10.86
CA GLU A 290 7.98 -4.34 10.80
C GLU A 290 7.67 -5.84 10.70
N SER A 291 8.51 -6.62 10.00
CA SER A 291 8.43 -8.09 10.04
C SER A 291 9.08 -8.60 11.33
N TRP A 292 8.43 -9.51 12.06
CA TRP A 292 8.82 -9.94 13.42
C TRP A 292 10.04 -10.86 13.49
N ASP A 293 10.77 -11.05 12.39
CA ASP A 293 12.15 -11.50 12.51
C ASP A 293 12.93 -10.32 13.12
N ASP A 294 13.05 -10.29 14.46
CA ASP A 294 13.67 -9.25 15.32
C ASP A 294 15.10 -8.81 14.94
N LYS A 295 15.62 -9.37 13.85
CA LYS A 295 16.80 -8.93 13.16
C LYS A 295 16.34 -8.52 11.77
N GLY A 296 15.97 -7.25 11.62
CA GLY A 296 16.04 -6.56 10.32
C GLY A 296 17.33 -6.94 9.59
N PHE A 297 17.41 -6.73 8.27
CA PHE A 297 18.55 -7.26 7.51
C PHE A 297 19.87 -6.97 8.24
N PRO A 298 20.72 -7.98 8.55
CA PRO A 298 21.84 -7.77 9.46
C PRO A 298 22.81 -6.81 8.78
N VAL A 299 22.73 -5.55 9.19
CA VAL A 299 23.65 -4.50 8.79
C VAL A 299 24.80 -4.53 9.79
N CYS A 300 26.02 -4.73 9.32
CA CYS A 300 27.17 -4.82 10.21
C CYS A 300 27.40 -3.51 10.97
N ALA A 301 28.00 -3.60 12.17
CA ALA A 301 28.22 -2.42 13.01
C ALA A 301 29.08 -1.35 12.31
N LYS A 302 30.00 -1.77 11.43
CA LYS A 302 30.80 -0.87 10.58
C LYS A 302 29.93 -0.03 9.65
N ALA A 303 28.91 -0.63 9.04
CA ALA A 303 27.97 0.06 8.16
C ALA A 303 27.06 1.04 8.94
N ARG A 304 26.67 0.69 10.18
CA ARG A 304 25.86 1.55 11.07
C ARG A 304 26.63 2.72 11.68
N ASN A 305 27.93 2.56 11.92
CA ASN A 305 28.78 3.57 12.56
C ASN A 305 29.36 4.62 11.60
N CYS A 306 28.83 4.74 10.38
CA CYS A 306 29.27 5.73 9.38
C CYS A 306 28.90 7.19 9.73
N LYS A 307 28.93 7.57 11.02
CA LYS A 307 28.71 8.94 11.49
C LYS A 307 29.79 9.95 11.04
N ASN A 308 30.96 9.50 10.59
CA ASN A 308 32.16 10.35 10.51
C ASN A 308 33.05 10.19 9.26
N ARG A 309 32.57 9.62 8.16
CA ARG A 309 33.35 9.59 6.90
C ARG A 309 32.87 10.71 5.96
N ARG A 310 33.16 11.95 6.35
CA ARG A 310 33.28 13.08 5.42
C ARG A 310 34.72 13.16 4.94
#